data_AF-A0A3C1Z237-F1
#
_entry.id   AF-A0A3C1Z237-F1
#
_cell.length_a   1.000
_cell.length_b   1.000
_cell.length_c   1.000
_cell.angle_alpha   90.00
_cell.angle_beta   90.00
_cell.angle_gamma   90.00
#
_symmetry.space_group_name_H-M   'P 1'
#
loop_
_entity.id
_entity.type
_entity.pdbx_description
1 polymer ?
#
loop_
_entity_poly.entity_id
_entity_poly.type
_entity_poly.pdbx_seq_one_letter_code
_entity_poly.pdbx_strand_id
1 'polypeptide(L)' 'MNDEPLVSARTLEERQILPKGSAYRLAKQGLIPCFSVGAKRRGVRFRISEVVAALRRPGFNVESGAVATEQKGGC' A
#
# COMPACT_ATOMS: atom_id res chain seq x y z
N MET A 1 12.34 -16.64 -5.91
CA MET A 1 11.16 -16.39 -5.06
C MET A 1 11.45 -15.18 -4.18
N ASN A 2 10.67 -14.09 -4.27
CA ASN A 2 10.79 -12.98 -3.32
C ASN A 2 9.82 -13.22 -2.17
N ASP A 3 10.28 -13.92 -1.13
CA ASP A 3 9.54 -14.13 0.12
C ASP A 3 9.62 -12.85 0.97
N GLU A 4 9.05 -11.75 0.46
CA GLU A 4 9.04 -10.49 1.21
C GLU A 4 7.94 -10.55 2.29
N PRO A 5 8.28 -10.33 3.57
CA PRO A 5 7.32 -10.43 4.66
C PRO A 5 6.27 -9.32 4.55
N LEU A 6 5.01 -9.70 4.74
CA LEU A 6 3.89 -8.76 4.86
C LEU A 6 3.99 -8.03 6.20
N VAL A 7 4.22 -6.73 6.16
CA VAL A 7 4.38 -5.87 7.34
C VAL A 7 3.16 -5.00 7.59
N SER A 8 3.01 -4.49 8.82
CA SER A 8 1.93 -3.58 9.18
C SER A 8 2.26 -2.14 8.80
N ALA A 9 1.25 -1.26 8.73
CA ALA A 9 1.46 0.18 8.52
C ALA A 9 2.38 0.82 9.58
N ARG A 10 2.35 0.31 10.82
CA ARG A 10 3.29 0.72 11.88
C ARG A 10 4.75 0.43 11.52
N THR A 11 5.02 -0.72 10.92
CA THR A 11 6.38 -1.10 10.51
C THR A 11 6.87 -0.25 9.34
N LEU A 12 5.98 0.19 8.45
CA LEU A 12 6.33 1.16 7.40
C LEU A 12 6.76 2.51 8.00
N GLU A 13 6.08 2.94 9.06
CA GLU A 13 6.37 4.17 9.78
C GLU A 13 7.68 4.07 10.57
N GLU A 14 7.90 2.95 11.30
CA GLU A 14 9.13 2.67 12.02
C GLU A 14 10.36 2.62 11.09
N ARG A 15 10.17 2.19 9.83
CA ARG A 15 11.20 2.19 8.79
C ARG A 15 11.32 3.52 8.02
N GLN A 16 10.56 4.55 8.43
CA GLN A 16 10.53 5.86 7.79
C GLN A 16 10.20 5.83 6.28
N ILE A 17 9.48 4.79 5.83
CA ILE A 17 9.05 4.65 4.43
C ILE A 17 7.80 5.50 4.21
N LEU A 18 6.82 5.35 5.10
CA LEU A 18 5.53 6.00 4.97
C LEU A 18 4.84 6.12 6.34
N PRO A 19 4.26 7.28 6.68
CA PRO A 19 3.50 7.44 7.92
C PRO A 19 2.30 6.49 7.97
N LYS A 20 1.95 5.99 9.16
CA LYS A 20 0.85 5.03 9.33
C LYS A 20 -0.46 5.57 8.77
N GLY A 21 -0.77 6.83 9.07
CA GLY A 21 -1.99 7.50 8.59
C GLY A 21 -2.03 7.61 7.06
N SER A 22 -0.90 7.98 6.45
CA SER A 22 -0.77 8.05 4.99
C SER A 22 -0.88 6.68 4.34
N ALA A 23 -0.30 5.64 4.93
CA ALA A 23 -0.40 4.27 4.43
C ALA A 23 -1.86 3.81 4.29
N TYR A 24 -2.68 4.03 5.33
CA TYR A 24 -4.10 3.70 5.24
C TYR A 24 -4.86 4.57 4.23
N ARG A 25 -4.56 5.87 4.15
CA ARG A 25 -5.21 6.78 3.19
C ARG A 25 -4.90 6.37 1.74
N LEU A 26 -3.63 6.12 1.44
CA LEU A 26 -3.17 5.73 0.12
C LEU A 26 -3.67 4.33 -0.27
N ALA A 27 -3.70 3.40 0.69
CA ALA A 27 -4.29 2.08 0.48
C ALA A 27 -5.78 2.17 0.16
N LYS A 28 -6.53 3.00 0.91
CA LYS A 28 -7.95 3.26 0.67
C LYS A 28 -8.20 3.91 -0.70
N GLN A 29 -7.25 4.70 -1.18
CA GLN A 29 -7.27 5.33 -2.50
C GLN A 29 -6.77 4.40 -3.62
N GLY A 30 -6.28 3.19 -3.30
CA GLY A 30 -5.71 2.26 -4.28
C GLY A 30 -4.35 2.70 -4.86
N LEU A 31 -3.69 3.68 -4.23
CA LEU A 31 -2.42 4.23 -4.71
C LEU A 31 -1.21 3.39 -4.29
N ILE A 32 -1.33 2.67 -3.18
CA ILE A 32 -0.33 1.68 -2.76
C ILE A 32 -0.98 0.30 -2.63
N PRO A 33 -0.27 -0.76 -3.01
CA PRO A 33 -0.75 -2.12 -2.86
C PRO A 33 -0.86 -2.50 -1.37
N CYS A 34 -1.99 -3.07 -1.02
CA CYS A 34 -2.28 -3.54 0.33
C CYS A 34 -2.88 -4.95 0.30
N PHE A 35 -2.71 -5.67 1.38
CA PHE A 35 -3.16 -7.04 1.56
C PHE A 35 -4.06 -7.11 2.79
N SER A 36 -5.35 -7.33 2.56
CA SER A 36 -6.32 -7.62 3.62
C SER A 36 -6.01 -8.97 4.25
N VAL A 37 -5.83 -9.00 5.58
CA VAL A 37 -5.61 -10.22 6.37
C VAL A 37 -6.66 -10.36 7.48
N GLY A 38 -7.00 -11.61 7.78
CA GLY A 38 -7.94 -11.99 8.83
C GLY A 38 -9.39 -12.11 8.36
N ALA A 39 -10.18 -12.89 9.13
CA ALA A 39 -11.55 -13.29 8.78
C ALA A 39 -12.57 -12.15 8.61
N LYS A 40 -12.21 -10.91 8.95
CA LYS A 40 -13.07 -9.71 8.82
C LYS A 40 -12.40 -8.54 8.06
N ARG A 41 -11.30 -8.77 7.33
CA ARG A 41 -10.52 -7.72 6.64
C ARG A 41 -10.06 -6.58 7.57
N ARG A 42 -9.98 -6.83 8.88
CA ARG A 42 -9.57 -5.81 9.87
C ARG A 42 -8.06 -5.59 9.90
N GLY A 43 -7.27 -6.57 9.45
CA GLY A 43 -5.84 -6.40 9.30
C GLY A 43 -5.54 -5.97 7.87
N VAL A 44 -4.75 -4.90 7.71
CA VAL A 44 -4.16 -4.53 6.42
C VAL A 44 -2.66 -4.64 6.56
N ARG A 45 -2.04 -5.36 5.63
CA ARG A 45 -0.59 -5.51 5.53
C ARG A 45 -0.07 -5.03 4.20
N PHE A 46 1.23 -4.78 4.16
CA PHE A 46 1.92 -4.13 3.06
C PHE A 46 3.20 -4.89 2.73
N ARG A 47 3.55 -4.91 1.45
CA ARG A 47 4.89 -5.31 0.99
C ARG A 47 5.73 -4.08 0.82
N ILE A 48 6.92 -4.06 1.40
CA ILE A 48 7.78 -2.88 1.40
C ILE A 48 8.23 -2.56 -0.02
N SER A 49 8.74 -3.54 -0.77
CA SER A 49 9.21 -3.36 -2.14
C SER A 49 8.11 -2.81 -3.04
N GLU A 50 6.89 -3.32 -2.91
CA GLU A 50 5.74 -2.89 -3.71
C GLU A 50 5.29 -1.47 -3.36
N VAL A 51 5.26 -1.11 -2.07
CA VAL A 51 4.94 0.25 -1.62
C VAL A 51 6.00 1.24 -2.14
N VAL A 52 7.28 0.90 -2.03
CA VAL A 52 8.37 1.74 -2.55
C VAL A 52 8.31 1.87 -4.07
N ALA A 53 8.01 0.79 -4.78
CA ALA A 53 7.82 0.81 -6.24
C ALA A 53 6.63 1.70 -6.64
N ALA A 54 5.52 1.62 -5.91
CA ALA A 54 4.35 2.48 -6.13
C ALA A 54 4.67 3.97 -5.89
N LEU A 55 5.43 4.29 -4.84
CA LEU A 55 5.87 5.66 -4.54
C LEU A 55 6.87 6.20 -5.57
N ARG A 56 7.67 5.34 -6.20
CA ARG A 56 8.63 5.73 -7.25
C ARG A 56 8.01 5.92 -8.63
N ARG A 57 6.75 5.54 -8.84
CA ARG A 57 6.12 5.67 -10.17
C ARG A 57 5.98 7.15 -10.54
N PRO A 58 6.53 7.59 -11.69
CA PRO A 58 6.32 8.94 -12.18
C PRO A 58 4.82 9.10 -12.49
N GLY A 59 4.15 10.01 -11.78
CA GLY A 59 2.70 10.15 -11.81
C GLY A 59 1.98 9.82 -10.49
N PHE A 60 2.71 9.49 -9.41
CA PHE A 60 2.17 9.49 -8.05
C PHE A 60 1.85 10.93 -7.62
N ASN A 61 0.81 11.51 -8.21
CA ASN A 61 0.36 12.85 -7.91
C ASN A 61 -0.67 12.74 -6.78
N VAL A 62 -0.27 13.10 -5.55
CA VAL A 62 -1.16 13.13 -4.37
C VAL A 62 -2.34 14.10 -4.56
N GLU A 63 -2.31 14.94 -5.60
CA GLU A 63 -3.27 16.02 -5.84
C GLU A 63 -4.39 15.74 -6.85
N SER A 64 -4.49 14.56 -7.47
CA SER A 64 -5.64 14.34 -8.36
C SER A 64 -6.03 12.89 -8.54
N GLY A 65 -7.30 12.60 -8.25
CA GLY A 65 -7.91 11.34 -8.62
C GLY A 65 -7.93 11.19 -10.13
N ALA A 66 -6.99 10.41 -10.69
CA ALA A 66 -7.04 9.96 -12.06
C ALA A 66 -6.21 8.69 -12.26
N VAL A 67 -6.94 7.58 -12.37
CA VAL A 67 -6.72 6.43 -13.27
C VAL A 67 -5.34 5.75 -13.29
N ALA A 68 -5.29 4.56 -12.67
CA ALA A 68 -4.55 3.43 -13.22
C ALA A 68 -5.53 2.27 -13.34
N THR A 69 -5.89 1.98 -14.59
CA THR A 69 -6.75 0.88 -14.99
C THR A 69 -6.19 -0.47 -14.52
N GLU A 70 -7.13 -1.36 -14.17
CA GLU A 70 -7.01 -2.81 -14.19
C GLU A 70 -5.91 -3.50 -13.35
N GLN A 71 -6.33 -3.99 -12.18
CA GLN A 71 -6.11 -5.40 -11.83
C GLN A 71 -7.22 -5.87 -10.87
N LYS A 72 -8.08 -6.74 -11.40
CA LYS A 72 -9.08 -7.51 -10.66
C LYS A 72 -8.44 -8.15 -9.43
N GLY A 73 -8.94 -7.79 -8.25
CA GLY A 73 -8.50 -8.37 -6.99
C GLY A 73 -8.87 -7.47 -5.84
N GLY A 74 -10.17 -7.19 -5.70
CA GLY A 74 -10.70 -6.35 -4.64
C GLY A 74 -10.23 -6.81 -3.26
N CYS A 75 -9.65 -5.88 -2.51
CA CYS A 75 -9.47 -6.03 -1.07
C CYS A 75 -10.80 -6.07 -0.33
#